data_AF-A0AAJ1Q7Y2-F1
#
_entry.id   AF-A0AAJ1Q7Y2-F1
#
_cell.length_a   1.000
_cell.length_b   1.000
_cell.length_c   1.000
_cell.angle_alpha   90.00
_cell.angle_beta   90.00
_cell.angle_gamma   90.00
#
_symmetry.space_group_name_H-M   'P 1'
#
loop_
_entity.id
_entity.type
_entity.pdbx_description
1 polymer ?
#
loop_
_entity_poly.entity_id
_entity_poly.type
_entity_poly.pdbx_seq_one_letter_code
_entity_poly.pdbx_strand_id
1 'polypeptide(L)'
;AEKMGQPLRVFGNLPYNISTPLMFHLFSYTDAIADMHFMLQKEVVNRLVAGPNSKAYGRLSVMAQYYCNVIPVLEVPPSAFTPPPKVDSAVVRLVPHATMPH
;
A
#
# COMPACT_ATOMS: atom_id res chain seq x y z
N ALA A 1 -2.93 27.60 -18.05
CA ALA A 1 -3.48 26.94 -16.86
C ALA A 1 -2.32 26.64 -15.93
N GLU A 2 -2.26 27.29 -14.77
CA GLU A 2 -1.25 27.00 -13.74
C GLU A 2 -1.38 25.53 -13.33
N LYS A 3 -0.30 24.75 -13.43
CA LYS A 3 -0.21 23.41 -12.82
C LYS A 3 -0.17 23.61 -11.31
N MET A 4 -1.33 23.62 -10.66
CA MET A 4 -1.40 23.56 -9.21
C MET A 4 -0.90 22.18 -8.73
N GLY A 5 0.30 22.16 -8.13
CA GLY A 5 0.81 21.05 -7.33
C GLY A 5 1.50 19.92 -8.09
N GLN A 6 2.69 19.52 -7.63
CA GLN A 6 3.34 18.28 -8.04
C GLN A 6 2.59 17.10 -7.42
N PRO A 7 2.53 15.91 -8.05
CA PRO A 7 1.86 14.76 -7.45
C PRO A 7 2.50 14.40 -6.10
N LEU A 8 1.66 14.14 -5.10
CA LEU A 8 2.05 13.97 -3.71
C LEU A 8 2.78 12.66 -3.47
N ARG A 9 3.77 12.68 -2.57
CA ARG A 9 4.41 11.46 -2.06
C ARG A 9 3.88 11.20 -0.66
N VAL A 10 3.15 10.11 -0.49
CA VAL A 10 2.48 9.78 0.78
C VAL A 10 3.29 8.71 1.50
N PHE A 11 3.54 8.87 2.79
CA PHE A 11 4.19 7.84 3.57
C PHE A 11 3.68 7.83 5.00
N GLY A 12 3.79 6.67 5.66
CA GLY A 12 3.40 6.58 7.07
C GLY A 12 3.36 5.16 7.62
N ASN A 13 3.28 5.08 8.94
CA ASN A 13 3.00 3.85 9.67
C ASN A 13 1.51 3.81 10.00
N LEU A 14 0.75 2.95 9.31
CA LEU A 14 -0.71 2.96 9.43
C LEU A 14 -1.18 2.01 10.53
N PRO A 15 -2.03 2.46 11.46
CA PRO A 15 -2.71 1.57 12.39
C PRO A 15 -3.53 0.51 11.62
N TYR A 16 -3.45 -0.73 12.07
CA TYR A 16 -3.94 -1.89 11.32
C TYR A 16 -5.46 -1.93 11.12
N ASN A 17 -6.21 -1.24 11.97
CA ASN A 17 -7.66 -1.12 11.88
C ASN A 17 -8.11 -0.16 10.76
N ILE A 18 -7.28 0.81 10.37
CA ILE A 18 -7.64 1.82 9.37
C ILE A 18 -6.88 1.68 8.05
N SER A 19 -5.91 0.78 7.96
CA SER A 19 -5.04 0.65 6.79
C SER A 19 -5.84 0.39 5.51
N THR A 20 -6.74 -0.59 5.52
CA THR A 20 -7.52 -0.95 4.33
C THR A 20 -8.47 0.18 3.90
N PRO A 21 -9.35 0.74 4.76
CA PRO A 21 -10.18 1.88 4.38
C PRO A 21 -9.37 3.08 3.88
N LEU A 22 -8.24 3.39 4.52
CA LEU A 22 -7.39 4.50 4.12
C LEU A 22 -6.77 4.26 2.74
N MET A 23 -6.33 3.04 2.45
CA MET A 23 -5.82 2.70 1.11
C MET A 23 -6.90 2.87 0.04
N PHE A 24 -8.13 2.41 0.29
CA PHE A 24 -9.24 2.63 -0.64
C PHE A 24 -9.55 4.11 -0.84
N HIS A 25 -9.46 4.91 0.22
CA HIS A 25 -9.59 6.36 0.12
C HIS A 25 -8.45 6.99 -0.71
N LEU A 26 -7.21 6.56 -0.51
CA LEU A 26 -6.08 7.07 -1.31
C LEU A 26 -6.17 6.65 -2.78
N PHE A 27 -6.73 5.47 -3.07
CA PHE A 27 -6.94 5.01 -4.43
C PHE A 27 -7.90 5.91 -5.24
N SER A 28 -8.82 6.62 -4.59
CA SER A 28 -9.67 7.62 -5.28
C SER A 28 -8.93 8.91 -5.66
N TYR A 29 -7.70 9.11 -5.18
CA TYR A 29 -6.86 10.28 -5.46
C TYR A 29 -5.56 9.93 -6.20
N THR A 30 -5.55 8.81 -6.93
CA THR A 30 -4.36 8.31 -7.64
C THR A 30 -3.73 9.32 -8.59
N ASP A 31 -4.53 10.12 -9.30
CA ASP A 31 -4.05 11.19 -10.19
C ASP A 31 -3.23 12.28 -9.46
N ALA A 32 -3.49 12.46 -8.16
CA ALA A 32 -2.81 13.45 -7.34
C ALA A 32 -1.60 12.88 -6.59
N ILE A 33 -1.27 11.59 -6.76
CA ILE A 33 -0.25 10.87 -5.98
C ILE A 33 0.84 10.32 -6.90
N ALA A 34 2.10 10.61 -6.60
CA ALA A 34 3.27 10.03 -7.27
C ALA A 34 3.57 8.61 -6.77
N ASP A 35 3.66 8.45 -5.46
CA ASP A 35 3.90 7.16 -4.81
C ASP A 35 3.44 7.16 -3.35
N MET A 36 3.22 5.95 -2.83
CA MET A 36 2.84 5.73 -1.44
C MET A 36 3.76 4.71 -0.78
N HIS A 37 4.26 5.00 0.41
CA HIS A 37 5.12 4.12 1.20
C HIS A 37 4.51 3.88 2.57
N PHE A 38 3.96 2.68 2.79
CA PHE A 38 3.28 2.37 4.04
C PHE A 38 3.93 1.21 4.77
N MET A 39 4.08 1.37 6.07
CA MET A 39 4.33 0.25 6.97
C MET A 39 2.99 -0.32 7.44
N LEU A 40 2.82 -1.63 7.22
CA LEU A 40 1.61 -2.41 7.47
C LEU A 40 1.97 -3.75 8.12
N GLN A 41 0.97 -4.53 8.57
CA GLN A 41 1.24 -5.94 8.95
C GLN A 41 1.73 -6.69 7.72
N LYS A 42 2.68 -7.60 7.93
CA LYS A 42 3.22 -8.45 6.87
C LYS A 42 2.13 -9.21 6.10
N GLU A 43 1.10 -9.69 6.79
CA GLU A 43 -0.05 -10.35 6.14
C GLU A 43 -0.76 -9.42 5.14
N VAL A 44 -0.97 -8.15 5.49
CA VAL A 44 -1.65 -7.18 4.62
C VAL A 44 -0.79 -6.90 3.38
N VAL A 45 0.52 -6.74 3.54
CA VAL A 45 1.44 -6.59 2.41
C VAL A 45 1.42 -7.81 1.50
N ASN A 46 1.41 -9.02 2.08
CA ASN A 46 1.30 -10.26 1.31
C ASN A 46 -0.01 -10.32 0.52
N ARG A 47 -1.12 -9.85 1.08
CA ARG A 47 -2.40 -9.75 0.35
C ARG A 47 -2.37 -8.71 -0.76
N LEU A 48 -1.65 -7.61 -0.59
CA LEU A 48 -1.53 -6.58 -1.64
C LEU A 48 -0.79 -7.09 -2.88
N VAL A 49 0.29 -7.84 -2.69
CA VAL A 49 1.12 -8.38 -3.78
C VAL A 49 0.66 -9.75 -4.29
N ALA A 50 -0.28 -10.39 -3.60
CA ALA A 50 -0.77 -11.72 -3.95
C ALA A 50 -1.27 -11.78 -5.40
N GLY A 51 -0.83 -12.80 -6.15
CA GLY A 51 -1.36 -13.11 -7.47
C GLY A 51 -2.54 -14.10 -7.42
N PRO A 52 -3.23 -14.30 -8.56
CA PRO A 52 -4.29 -15.30 -8.69
C PRO A 52 -3.85 -16.70 -8.23
N ASN A 53 -4.80 -17.52 -7.78
CA ASN A 53 -4.57 -18.87 -7.27
C ASN A 53 -3.75 -18.96 -5.96
N SER A 54 -3.58 -17.86 -5.24
CA SER A 54 -2.99 -17.87 -3.88
C SER A 54 -4.06 -17.66 -2.80
N LYS A 55 -3.85 -18.24 -1.61
CA LYS A 55 -4.76 -18.06 -0.45
C LYS A 55 -4.86 -16.60 0.02
N ALA A 56 -3.83 -15.79 -0.25
CA ALA A 56 -3.79 -14.38 0.11
C ALA A 56 -4.52 -13.48 -0.91
N TYR A 57 -4.81 -14.01 -2.11
CA TYR A 57 -5.49 -13.28 -3.17
C TYR A 57 -6.94 -12.98 -2.81
N GLY A 58 -7.38 -11.74 -3.05
CA GLY A 58 -8.77 -11.37 -2.88
C GLY A 58 -9.03 -9.93 -3.30
N ARG A 59 -10.12 -9.35 -2.77
CA ARG A 59 -10.55 -7.98 -3.10
C ARG A 59 -9.44 -6.94 -2.96
N LEU A 60 -8.65 -7.01 -1.89
CA LEU A 60 -7.56 -6.06 -1.65
C LEU A 60 -6.47 -6.17 -2.73
N SER A 61 -6.10 -7.39 -3.12
CA SER A 61 -5.10 -7.65 -4.16
C SER A 61 -5.54 -7.05 -5.49
N VAL A 62 -6.77 -7.37 -5.91
CA VAL A 62 -7.35 -6.91 -7.19
C VAL A 62 -7.39 -5.39 -7.23
N MET A 63 -7.96 -4.75 -6.22
CA MET A 63 -8.14 -3.29 -6.22
C MET A 63 -6.80 -2.56 -6.14
N ALA A 64 -5.87 -3.03 -5.30
CA ALA A 64 -4.55 -2.41 -5.20
C ALA A 64 -3.74 -2.55 -6.49
N GLN A 65 -3.73 -3.72 -7.11
CA GLN A 65 -3.01 -3.97 -8.36
C GLN A 65 -3.65 -3.28 -9.57
N TYR A 66 -4.97 -3.10 -9.54
CA TYR A 66 -5.70 -2.33 -10.55
C TYR A 66 -5.29 -0.87 -10.56
N TYR A 67 -5.18 -0.23 -9.38
CA TYR A 67 -4.80 1.17 -9.28
C TYR A 67 -3.30 1.42 -9.32
N CYS A 68 -2.50 0.49 -8.78
CA CYS A 68 -1.09 0.71 -8.51
C CYS A 68 -0.24 -0.51 -8.86
N ASN A 69 1.02 -0.26 -9.23
CA ASN A 69 2.08 -1.25 -9.11
C ASN A 69 2.44 -1.43 -7.63
N VAL A 70 2.31 -2.65 -7.12
CA VAL A 70 2.53 -3.01 -5.71
C VAL A 70 3.90 -3.65 -5.53
N ILE A 71 4.77 -3.01 -4.75
CA ILE A 71 6.17 -3.40 -4.59
C ILE A 71 6.50 -3.57 -3.10
N PRO A 72 6.66 -4.79 -2.58
CA PRO A 72 7.21 -5.00 -1.25
C PRO A 72 8.63 -4.43 -1.16
N VAL A 73 8.93 -3.68 -0.10
CA VAL A 73 10.23 -2.98 0.05
C VAL A 73 11.11 -3.66 1.09
N LEU A 74 10.59 -3.86 2.31
CA LEU A 74 11.31 -4.55 3.37
C LEU A 74 10.37 -5.16 4.42
N GLU A 75 10.84 -6.20 5.11
CA GLU A 75 10.20 -6.73 6.31
C GLU A 75 10.78 -6.05 7.56
N VAL A 76 9.94 -5.82 8.58
CA VAL A 76 10.31 -5.13 9.82
C VAL A 76 9.90 -6.01 11.00
N PRO A 77 10.87 -6.51 11.80
CA PRO A 77 10.57 -7.36 12.94
C PRO A 77 9.93 -6.57 14.09
N PRO A 78 9.16 -7.23 14.99
CA PRO A 78 8.54 -6.57 16.15
C PRO A 78 9.51 -5.83 17.06
N SER A 79 10.76 -6.28 17.14
CA SER A 79 11.82 -5.65 17.95
C SER A 79 12.18 -4.23 17.50
N ALA A 80 11.73 -3.80 16.31
CA ALA A 80 11.94 -2.43 15.82
C ALA A 80 10.95 -1.41 16.39
N PHE A 81 9.97 -1.83 17.19
CA PHE A 81 8.92 -0.99 17.74
C PHE A 81 8.95 -0.92 19.27
N THR A 82 8.34 0.13 19.83
CA THR A 82 8.17 0.29 21.28
C THR A 82 6.76 0.82 21.58
N PRO A 83 5.87 0.02 22.23
CA PRO A 83 6.02 -1.39 22.56
C PRO A 83 6.02 -2.30 21.30
N PRO A 84 6.60 -3.51 21.37
CA PRO A 84 6.66 -4.41 20.23
C PRO A 84 5.26 -4.94 19.86
N PRO A 85 4.87 -4.96 18.57
CA PRO A 85 3.65 -5.60 18.12
C PRO A 85 3.75 -7.13 18.25
N LYS A 86 2.61 -7.82 18.19
CA LYS A 86 2.55 -9.29 18.25
C LYS A 86 2.87 -9.96 16.91
N VAL A 87 3.00 -9.18 15.84
CA VAL A 87 3.12 -9.68 14.45
C VAL A 87 4.18 -8.88 13.70
N ASP A 88 4.76 -9.51 12.68
CA ASP A 88 5.71 -8.86 11.77
C ASP A 88 5.03 -7.74 10.98
N SER A 89 5.80 -6.69 10.73
CA SER A 89 5.43 -5.60 9.84
C SER A 89 6.20 -5.69 8.53
N ALA A 90 5.72 -5.00 7.50
CA ALA A 90 6.42 -4.84 6.24
C ALA A 90 6.11 -3.48 5.63
N VAL A 91 7.08 -2.93 4.91
CA VAL A 91 6.93 -1.71 4.13
C VAL A 91 6.58 -2.09 2.70
N VAL A 92 5.54 -1.46 2.16
CA VAL A 92 5.11 -1.59 0.78
C VAL A 92 5.15 -0.24 0.08
N ARG A 93 5.61 -0.26 -1.17
CA ARG A 93 5.53 0.88 -2.09
C ARG A 93 4.39 0.61 -3.08
N LEU A 94 3.51 1.60 -3.24
CA LEU A 94 2.42 1.59 -4.21
C LEU A 94 2.66 2.75 -5.17
N VAL A 95 2.72 2.46 -6.46
CA VAL A 95 2.92 3.47 -7.50
C VAL A 95 1.69 3.47 -8.42
N PRO A 96 0.86 4.51 -8.43
CA PRO A 96 -0.25 4.61 -9.36
C PRO A 96 0.21 4.41 -10.80
N HIS A 97 -0.58 3.69 -11.60
CA HIS A 97 -0.22 3.45 -13.00
C HIS A 97 -0.31 4.74 -13.81
N ALA A 98 0.77 5.11 -14.51
CA ALA A 98 0.74 6.26 -15.43
C ALA A 98 -0.19 6.01 -16.63
N THR A 99 -0.41 4.75 -16.97
CA THR A 99 -1.39 4.31 -17.96
C THR A 99 -2.05 3.07 -17.37
N MET A 100 -3.37 3.13 -17.19
CA MET A 100 -4.12 2.01 -16.61
C MET A 100 -3.93 0.76 -17.49
N PRO A 101 -3.81 -0.43 -16.89
CA PRO A 101 -3.51 -1.66 -17.64
C PRO A 101 -4.62 -2.13 -18.60
N HIS A 102 -5.72 -1.38 -18.75
CA HIS A 102 -6.85 -1.65 -19.66
C HIS A 102 -7.47 -0.35 -20.18
#